data_AF-A0A2H9MN41-F1
#
_entry.id   AF-A0A2H9MN41-F1
#
_cell.length_a   1.000
_cell.length_b   1.000
_cell.length_c   1.000
_cell.angle_alpha   90.00
_cell.angle_beta   90.00
_cell.angle_gamma   90.00
#
_symmetry.space_group_name_H-M   'P 1'
#
loop_
_entity.id
_entity.type
_entity.pdbx_description
1 polymer ?
#
loop_
_entity_poly.entity_id
_entity_poly.type
_entity_poly.pdbx_seq_one_letter_code
_entity_poly.pdbx_strand_id
1 'polypeptide(L)'
;LIGAVSGIVIGIIIREILLGLEAMIGKPILPPVLYTIIPVILPCLLAGTIYLLLLISPSSKGKARKKDIDNHIPYAANFITAMASAHATPQAIFKSLGKQEGTYGEISKEAAWIYRDMTALGCDLITAIKRAIERSPSEKFQEFLQGIIGTLTAGGQLKTYLSGRAEHYMRENRREQKDIIESLGVLAESYIVVGVAMPLFLIIMLVVMSWVGGMAALSSIMFILVVFLVLPIIHVGYAGIIYMVTPKV
;
A
#
# COMPACT_ATOMS: atom_id res chain seq x y z
N LEU A 1 9.89 12.95 -22.96
CA LEU A 1 9.83 12.93 -24.44
C LEU A 1 8.70 12.04 -24.96
N ILE A 2 8.66 10.74 -24.67
CA ILE A 2 7.65 9.80 -25.19
C ILE A 2 6.19 10.20 -24.83
N GLY A 3 5.94 10.64 -23.60
CA GLY A 3 4.58 11.07 -23.17
C GLY A 3 4.07 12.35 -23.83
N ALA A 4 4.96 13.31 -24.12
CA ALA A 4 4.59 14.55 -24.80
C ALA A 4 4.29 14.31 -26.28
N VAL A 5 5.08 13.46 -26.94
CA VAL A 5 4.87 13.07 -28.34
C VAL A 5 3.57 12.27 -28.48
N SER A 6 3.29 11.33 -27.56
CA SER A 6 2.02 10.59 -27.52
C SER A 6 0.81 11.51 -27.32
N GLY A 7 0.91 12.48 -26.40
CA GLY A 7 -0.17 13.45 -26.14
C GLY A 7 -0.50 14.30 -27.37
N ILE A 8 0.51 14.79 -28.10
CA ILE A 8 0.31 15.60 -29.31
C ILE A 8 -0.37 14.75 -30.41
N VAL A 9 0.07 13.50 -30.60
CA VAL A 9 -0.55 12.58 -31.58
C VAL A 9 -2.01 12.30 -31.24
N ILE A 10 -2.33 12.02 -29.98
CA ILE A 10 -3.71 11.79 -29.51
C ILE A 10 -4.56 13.05 -29.70
N GLY A 11 -4.03 14.24 -29.40
CA GLY A 11 -4.73 15.51 -29.58
C GLY A 11 -5.08 15.82 -31.04
N ILE A 12 -4.16 15.52 -31.96
CA ILE A 12 -4.38 15.66 -33.41
C ILE A 12 -5.45 14.67 -33.89
N ILE A 13 -5.40 13.41 -33.44
CA ILE A 13 -6.39 12.38 -33.80
C ILE A 13 -7.81 12.76 -33.31
N ILE A 14 -7.93 13.26 -32.07
CA ILE A 14 -9.23 13.70 -31.52
C ILE A 14 -9.79 14.88 -32.31
N ARG A 15 -8.96 15.83 -32.75
CA ARG A 15 -9.36 16.96 -33.58
C ARG A 15 -9.92 16.50 -34.94
N GLU A 16 -9.24 15.59 -35.62
CA GLU A 16 -9.67 15.08 -36.93
C GLU A 16 -10.97 14.27 -36.84
N ILE A 17 -11.14 13.47 -35.79
CA ILE A 17 -12.39 12.71 -35.54
C ILE A 17 -13.56 13.67 -35.30
N LEU A 18 -13.35 14.74 -34.53
CA LEU A 18 -14.40 15.69 -34.18
C LEU A 18 -14.83 16.55 -35.39
N LEU A 19 -13.87 16.98 -36.23
CA LEU A 19 -14.17 17.68 -37.49
C LEU A 19 -14.89 16.76 -38.50
N GLY A 20 -14.53 15.48 -38.56
CA GLY A 20 -15.22 14.49 -39.39
C GLY A 20 -16.67 14.24 -38.94
N LEU A 21 -16.93 14.27 -37.62
CA LEU A 21 -18.27 14.14 -37.07
C LEU A 21 -19.15 15.36 -37.37
N GLU A 22 -18.58 16.57 -37.34
CA GLU A 22 -19.29 17.80 -37.72
C GLU A 22 -19.65 17.83 -39.20
N ALA A 23 -18.77 17.33 -40.08
CA ALA A 23 -19.03 17.22 -41.51
C ALA A 23 -20.23 16.31 -41.83
N MET A 24 -20.55 15.34 -40.95
CA MET A 24 -21.72 14.47 -41.10
C MET A 24 -23.02 15.06 -40.53
N ILE A 25 -22.94 15.89 -39.47
CA ILE A 25 -24.12 16.41 -38.74
C ILE A 25 -24.57 17.79 -39.25
N GLY A 26 -23.71 18.52 -39.96
CA GLY A 26 -24.05 19.78 -40.65
C GLY A 26 -24.40 20.95 -39.71
N LYS A 27 -24.23 20.77 -38.41
CA LYS A 27 -24.34 21.80 -37.38
C LYS A 27 -23.10 21.78 -36.50
N PRO A 28 -22.53 22.95 -36.15
CA PRO A 28 -21.38 23.00 -35.24
C PRO A 28 -21.82 22.49 -33.87
N ILE A 29 -21.15 21.45 -33.38
CA ILE A 29 -21.45 20.79 -32.10
C ILE A 29 -20.82 21.60 -30.96
N LEU A 30 -19.72 22.30 -31.23
CA LEU A 30 -18.96 23.11 -30.28
C LEU A 30 -18.61 24.49 -30.89
N PRO A 31 -18.39 25.53 -30.06
CA PRO A 31 -17.93 26.82 -30.55
C PRO A 31 -16.53 26.71 -31.19
N PRO A 32 -16.24 27.46 -32.29
CA PRO A 32 -14.99 27.35 -33.06
C PRO A 32 -13.71 27.54 -32.23
N VAL A 33 -13.80 28.30 -31.15
CA VAL A 33 -12.70 28.60 -30.24
C VAL A 33 -12.26 27.36 -29.44
N LEU A 34 -13.16 26.41 -29.17
CA LEU A 34 -12.83 25.22 -28.39
C LEU A 34 -12.04 24.18 -29.21
N TYR A 35 -12.22 24.17 -30.54
CA TYR A 35 -11.51 23.29 -31.48
C TYR A 35 -10.00 23.56 -31.54
N THR A 36 -9.56 24.80 -31.32
CA THR A 36 -8.15 25.16 -31.29
C THR A 36 -7.54 25.00 -29.91
N ILE A 37 -8.33 25.15 -28.85
CA ILE A 37 -7.88 25.09 -27.46
C ILE A 37 -7.68 23.65 -26.97
N ILE A 38 -8.62 22.73 -27.26
CA ILE A 38 -8.57 21.33 -26.81
C ILE A 38 -7.26 20.60 -27.21
N PRO A 39 -6.80 20.63 -28.47
CA PRO A 39 -5.59 19.89 -28.88
C PRO A 39 -4.29 20.50 -28.38
N VAL A 40 -4.31 21.71 -27.81
CA VAL A 40 -3.12 22.35 -27.22
C VAL A 40 -3.10 22.16 -25.70
N ILE A 41 -4.25 22.35 -25.03
CA ILE A 41 -4.33 22.26 -23.57
C ILE A 41 -4.31 20.80 -23.10
N LEU A 42 -5.02 19.90 -23.77
CA LEU A 42 -5.15 18.51 -23.33
C LEU A 42 -3.80 17.76 -23.32
N PRO A 43 -2.93 17.87 -24.35
CA PRO A 43 -1.61 17.26 -24.33
C PRO A 43 -0.66 17.89 -23.32
N CYS A 44 -0.72 19.21 -23.12
CA CYS A 44 0.07 19.89 -22.09
C CYS A 44 -0.31 19.43 -20.69
N LEU A 45 -1.62 19.26 -20.43
CA LEU A 45 -2.13 18.81 -19.15
C LEU A 45 -1.79 17.33 -18.90
N LEU A 46 -1.90 16.48 -19.93
CA LEU A 46 -1.47 15.07 -19.88
C LEU A 46 0.04 14.91 -19.71
N ALA A 47 0.85 15.69 -20.43
CA ALA A 47 2.30 15.65 -20.30
C ALA A 47 2.73 16.14 -18.91
N GLY A 48 2.07 17.17 -18.38
CA GLY A 48 2.27 17.67 -17.02
C GLY A 48 1.93 16.63 -15.96
N THR A 49 0.78 15.94 -16.08
CA THR A 49 0.40 14.89 -15.12
C THR A 49 1.32 13.68 -15.19
N ILE A 50 1.72 13.23 -16.38
CA ILE A 50 2.68 12.14 -16.56
C ILE A 50 4.05 12.52 -15.98
N TYR A 51 4.52 13.74 -16.21
CA TYR A 51 5.78 14.24 -15.65
C TYR A 51 5.75 14.25 -14.12
N LEU A 52 4.66 14.73 -13.52
CA LEU A 52 4.46 14.72 -12.07
C LEU A 52 4.41 13.29 -11.51
N LEU A 53 3.72 12.36 -12.18
CA LEU A 53 3.67 10.94 -11.79
C LEU A 53 5.06 10.28 -11.85
N LEU A 54 5.85 10.59 -12.87
CA LEU A 54 7.23 10.09 -13.00
C LEU A 54 8.15 10.63 -11.92
N LEU A 55 7.97 11.88 -11.47
CA LEU A 55 8.71 12.44 -10.34
C LEU A 55 8.32 11.81 -8.98
N ILE A 56 7.06 11.41 -8.83
CA ILE A 56 6.57 10.73 -7.60
C ILE A 56 6.99 9.25 -7.58
N SER A 57 7.15 8.61 -8.75
CA SER A 57 7.53 7.19 -8.88
C SER A 57 8.81 6.76 -8.14
N PRO A 58 9.96 7.46 -8.22
CA PRO A 58 11.16 7.05 -7.48
C PRO A 58 10.96 7.14 -5.95
N SER A 59 10.25 8.17 -5.48
CA SER A 59 9.85 8.27 -4.07
C SER A 59 8.93 7.11 -3.67
N SER A 60 8.01 6.72 -4.56
CA SER A 60 7.10 5.59 -4.35
C SER A 60 7.84 4.25 -4.27
N LYS A 61 8.82 3.98 -5.13
CA LYS A 61 9.64 2.76 -5.08
C LYS A 61 10.48 2.68 -3.80
N GLY A 62 11.10 3.80 -3.40
CA GLY A 62 11.84 3.87 -2.14
C GLY A 62 10.94 3.63 -0.93
N LYS A 63 9.73 4.21 -0.92
CA LYS A 63 8.72 3.99 0.15
C LYS A 63 8.21 2.56 0.18
N ALA A 64 7.95 1.94 -0.98
CA ALA A 64 7.52 0.55 -1.05
C ALA A 64 8.60 -0.38 -0.49
N ARG A 65 9.86 -0.14 -0.84
CA ARG A 65 11.01 -0.87 -0.31
C ARG A 65 11.21 -0.66 1.19
N LYS A 66 11.11 0.58 1.67
CA LYS A 66 11.14 0.91 3.11
C LYS A 66 10.07 0.12 3.87
N LYS A 67 8.83 0.17 3.38
CA LYS A 67 7.69 -0.54 3.97
C LYS A 67 7.90 -2.05 4.00
N ASP A 68 8.40 -2.62 2.91
CA ASP A 68 8.69 -4.06 2.84
C ASP A 68 9.77 -4.48 3.84
N ILE A 69 10.85 -3.70 3.95
CA ILE A 69 11.89 -3.94 4.97
C ILE A 69 11.30 -3.83 6.38
N ASP A 70 10.57 -2.75 6.68
CA ASP A 70 10.00 -2.51 8.01
C ASP A 70 9.06 -3.63 8.47
N ASN A 71 8.25 -4.18 7.57
CA ASN A 71 7.35 -5.30 7.85
C ASN A 71 8.10 -6.61 8.13
N HIS A 72 9.24 -6.85 7.47
CA HIS A 72 10.00 -8.09 7.60
C HIS A 72 11.10 -8.05 8.66
N ILE A 73 11.55 -6.86 9.10
CA ILE A 73 12.54 -6.67 10.17
C ILE A 73 12.26 -7.53 11.40
N PRO A 74 11.04 -7.56 11.97
CA PRO A 74 10.78 -8.31 13.20
C PRO A 74 11.10 -9.81 13.03
N TYR A 75 10.75 -10.38 11.88
CA TYR A 75 10.97 -11.79 11.56
C TYR A 75 12.44 -12.08 11.24
N ALA A 76 13.09 -11.20 10.48
CA ALA A 76 14.51 -11.31 10.15
C ALA A 76 15.40 -11.15 11.39
N ALA A 77 15.07 -10.22 12.30
CA ALA A 77 15.78 -10.03 13.55
C ALA A 77 15.71 -11.28 14.43
N ASN A 78 14.53 -11.92 14.54
CA ASN A 78 14.39 -13.21 15.21
C ASN A 78 15.27 -14.30 14.57
N PHE A 79 15.30 -14.37 13.23
CA PHE A 79 16.14 -15.33 12.51
C PHE A 79 17.64 -15.10 12.80
N ILE A 80 18.09 -13.85 12.73
CA ILE A 80 19.46 -13.45 13.05
C ILE A 80 19.81 -13.82 14.50
N THR A 81 18.91 -13.54 15.45
CA THR A 81 19.07 -13.90 16.86
C THR A 81 19.16 -15.41 17.08
N ALA A 82 18.31 -16.19 16.40
CA ALA A 82 18.32 -17.65 16.51
C ALA A 82 19.64 -18.23 15.98
N MET A 83 20.10 -17.75 14.83
CA MET A 83 21.39 -18.16 14.25
C MET A 83 22.58 -17.72 15.11
N ALA A 84 22.57 -16.49 15.62
CA ALA A 84 23.60 -16.00 16.53
C ALA A 84 23.62 -16.79 17.86
N SER A 85 22.45 -17.21 18.35
CA SER A 85 22.33 -18.09 19.52
C SER A 85 22.89 -19.48 19.26
N ALA A 86 22.86 -19.95 18.02
CA ALA A 86 23.53 -21.17 17.56
C ALA A 86 25.03 -20.97 17.25
N HIS A 87 25.62 -19.84 17.69
CA HIS A 87 27.03 -19.50 17.48
C HIS A 87 27.45 -19.42 16.01
N ALA A 88 26.51 -19.17 15.10
CA ALA A 88 26.83 -18.94 13.70
C ALA A 88 27.65 -17.64 13.54
N THR A 89 28.62 -17.65 12.63
CA THR A 89 29.39 -16.45 12.31
C THR A 89 28.50 -15.42 11.60
N PRO A 90 28.71 -14.10 11.78
CA PRO A 90 27.90 -13.08 11.11
C PRO A 90 27.82 -13.25 9.59
N GLN A 91 28.90 -13.70 8.95
CA GLN A 91 28.95 -14.06 7.53
C GLN A 91 27.92 -15.15 7.17
N ALA A 92 27.86 -16.23 7.95
CA ALA A 92 26.93 -17.33 7.72
C ALA A 92 25.47 -16.90 7.97
N ILE A 93 25.24 -16.00 8.94
CA ILE A 93 23.92 -15.45 9.23
C ILE A 93 23.40 -14.66 8.03
N PHE A 94 24.15 -13.67 7.55
CA PHE A 94 23.74 -12.85 6.41
C PHE A 94 23.62 -13.66 5.11
N LYS A 95 24.49 -14.67 4.90
CA LYS A 95 24.36 -15.61 3.79
C LYS A 95 23.05 -16.38 3.84
N SER A 96 22.67 -16.88 5.02
CA SER A 96 21.47 -17.71 5.19
C SER A 96 20.20 -16.87 5.03
N LEU A 97 20.18 -15.68 5.63
CA LEU A 97 19.07 -14.72 5.48
C LEU A 97 18.92 -14.28 4.01
N GLY A 98 20.02 -14.04 3.31
CA GLY A 98 20.00 -13.65 1.90
C GLY A 98 19.54 -14.73 0.92
N LYS A 99 19.53 -16.00 1.32
CA LYS A 99 18.98 -17.10 0.49
C LYS A 99 17.46 -17.20 0.57
N GLN A 100 16.84 -16.60 1.58
CA GLN A 100 15.41 -16.75 1.86
C GLN A 100 14.61 -15.54 1.33
N GLU A 101 14.80 -15.22 0.05
CA GLU A 101 14.12 -14.06 -0.58
C GLU A 101 12.61 -14.18 -0.58
N GLY A 102 12.07 -15.39 -0.76
CA GLY A 102 10.63 -15.63 -0.76
C GLY A 102 9.94 -15.44 0.59
N THR A 103 10.69 -15.45 1.70
CA THR A 103 10.13 -15.34 3.07
C THR A 103 10.35 -13.96 3.68
N TYR A 104 11.48 -13.31 3.39
CA TYR A 104 11.86 -12.06 4.05
C TYR A 104 11.91 -10.85 3.09
N GLY A 105 11.56 -11.02 1.81
CA GLY A 105 11.43 -9.90 0.88
C GLY A 105 12.72 -9.09 0.71
N GLU A 106 12.64 -7.77 0.69
CA GLU A 106 13.75 -6.85 0.44
C GLU A 106 14.85 -6.89 1.51
N ILE A 107 14.55 -7.30 2.76
CA ILE A 107 15.58 -7.39 3.81
C ILE A 107 16.56 -8.55 3.55
N SER A 108 16.10 -9.61 2.89
CA SER A 108 16.98 -10.71 2.45
C SER A 108 17.96 -10.21 1.39
N LYS A 109 17.51 -9.35 0.47
CA LYS A 109 18.38 -8.72 -0.53
C LYS A 109 19.41 -7.84 0.16
N GLU A 110 19.00 -7.04 1.15
CA GLU A 110 19.95 -6.27 1.97
C GLU A 110 21.00 -7.17 2.64
N ALA A 111 20.60 -8.30 3.21
CA ALA A 111 21.51 -9.28 3.80
C ALA A 111 22.44 -9.95 2.76
N ALA A 112 21.93 -10.27 1.57
CA ALA A 112 22.72 -10.83 0.47
C ALA A 112 23.79 -9.85 -0.01
N TRP A 113 23.48 -8.55 -0.04
CA TRP A 113 24.44 -7.51 -0.39
C TRP A 113 25.52 -7.35 0.70
N ILE A 114 25.15 -7.39 1.98
CA ILE A 114 26.14 -7.42 3.09
C ILE A 114 27.07 -8.63 2.92
N TYR A 115 26.52 -9.83 2.69
CA TYR A 115 27.31 -11.04 2.48
C TYR A 115 28.24 -10.91 1.27
N ARG A 116 27.74 -10.37 0.15
CA ARG A 116 28.53 -10.12 -1.05
C ARG A 116 29.68 -9.16 -0.78
N ASP A 117 29.44 -8.08 -0.05
CA ASP A 117 30.47 -7.08 0.24
C ASP A 117 31.58 -7.68 1.14
N MET A 118 31.23 -8.60 2.03
CA MET A 118 32.22 -9.33 2.83
C MET A 118 33.01 -10.37 2.02
N THR A 119 32.35 -11.11 1.13
CA THR A 119 32.95 -12.29 0.47
C THR A 119 33.62 -11.96 -0.85
N ALA A 120 32.98 -11.12 -1.67
CA ALA A 120 33.46 -10.76 -3.01
C ALA A 120 34.37 -9.53 -2.99
N LEU A 121 34.08 -8.54 -2.13
CA LEU A 121 34.88 -7.31 -2.01
C LEU A 121 35.91 -7.39 -0.87
N GLY A 122 35.90 -8.44 -0.06
CA GLY A 122 36.82 -8.62 1.07
C GLY A 122 36.71 -7.56 2.17
N CYS A 123 35.56 -6.88 2.27
CA CYS A 123 35.35 -5.85 3.28
C CYS A 123 35.19 -6.48 4.68
N ASP A 124 35.68 -5.79 5.71
CA ASP A 124 35.40 -6.19 7.09
C ASP A 124 33.91 -6.04 7.43
N LEU A 125 33.45 -6.80 8.43
CA LEU A 125 32.04 -6.82 8.84
C LEU A 125 31.51 -5.42 9.19
N ILE A 126 32.30 -4.59 9.86
CA ILE A 126 31.88 -3.27 10.29
C ILE A 126 31.70 -2.37 9.07
N THR A 127 32.64 -2.37 8.13
CA THR A 127 32.54 -1.60 6.89
C THR A 127 31.40 -2.07 6.00
N ALA A 128 31.18 -3.38 5.89
CA ALA A 128 30.05 -3.93 5.13
C ALA A 128 28.70 -3.49 5.71
N ILE A 129 28.55 -3.52 7.03
CA ILE A 129 27.33 -3.04 7.70
C ILE A 129 27.17 -1.53 7.56
N LYS A 130 28.25 -0.73 7.66
CA LYS A 130 28.19 0.74 7.43
C LYS A 130 27.66 1.08 6.04
N ARG A 131 28.15 0.41 4.99
CA ARG A 131 27.63 0.58 3.63
C ARG A 131 26.15 0.20 3.50
N ALA A 132 25.72 -0.84 4.22
CA ALA A 132 24.32 -1.24 4.24
C ALA A 132 23.41 -0.22 4.95
N ILE A 133 23.89 0.43 6.03
CA ILE A 133 23.18 1.53 6.70
C ILE A 133 22.96 2.69 5.73
N GLU A 134 24.01 3.12 5.02
CA GLU A 134 23.93 4.23 4.06
C GLU A 134 23.01 3.95 2.86
N ARG A 135 22.89 2.67 2.46
CA ARG A 135 22.06 2.25 1.32
C ARG A 135 20.61 1.95 1.67
N SER A 136 20.33 1.54 2.91
CA SER A 136 18.98 1.15 3.33
C SER A 136 18.04 2.36 3.41
N PRO A 137 16.81 2.30 2.86
CA PRO A 137 15.81 3.35 3.04
C PRO A 137 15.02 3.25 4.37
N SER A 138 15.18 2.15 5.13
CA SER A 138 14.49 1.92 6.41
C SER A 138 15.32 2.39 7.60
N GLU A 139 14.75 3.31 8.39
CA GLU A 139 15.32 3.80 9.65
C GLU A 139 15.41 2.69 10.70
N LYS A 140 14.36 1.86 10.85
CA LYS A 140 14.36 0.72 11.78
C LYS A 140 15.50 -0.27 11.46
N PHE A 141 15.77 -0.51 10.18
CA PHE A 141 16.86 -1.40 9.78
C PHE A 141 18.23 -0.75 10.02
N GLN A 142 18.36 0.54 9.72
CA GLN A 142 19.58 1.30 9.99
C GLN A 142 19.94 1.27 11.49
N GLU A 143 18.97 1.52 12.37
CA GLU A 143 19.17 1.45 13.83
C GLU A 143 19.58 0.05 14.30
N PHE A 144 18.97 -1.00 13.73
CA PHE A 144 19.32 -2.38 14.05
C PHE A 144 20.78 -2.69 13.67
N LEU A 145 21.19 -2.31 12.46
CA LEU A 145 22.55 -2.49 11.99
C LEU A 145 23.56 -1.62 12.78
N GLN A 146 23.19 -0.39 13.14
CA GLN A 146 24.02 0.49 13.95
C GLN A 146 24.27 -0.08 15.35
N GLY A 147 23.25 -0.66 15.99
CA GLY A 147 23.44 -1.28 17.29
C GLY A 147 24.26 -2.58 17.23
N ILE A 148 24.25 -3.31 16.11
CA ILE A 148 25.21 -4.42 15.89
C ILE A 148 26.64 -3.88 15.90
N ILE A 149 26.94 -2.82 15.14
CA ILE A 149 28.27 -2.20 15.12
C ILE A 149 28.64 -1.71 16.51
N GLY A 150 27.77 -0.95 17.17
CA GLY A 150 28.01 -0.39 18.49
C GLY A 150 28.33 -1.45 19.54
N THR A 151 27.59 -2.56 19.52
CA THR A 151 27.82 -3.69 20.44
C THR A 151 29.15 -4.38 20.16
N LEU A 152 29.50 -4.59 18.87
CA LEU A 152 30.77 -5.20 18.48
C LEU A 152 31.97 -4.31 18.84
N THR A 153 31.88 -3.00 18.62
CA THR A 153 32.97 -2.06 18.93
C THR A 153 33.17 -1.83 20.42
N ALA A 154 32.09 -1.89 21.21
CA ALA A 154 32.15 -1.75 22.66
C ALA A 154 32.59 -3.05 23.37
N GLY A 155 32.80 -4.15 22.64
CA GLY A 155 33.10 -5.46 23.22
C GLY A 155 31.92 -6.08 23.98
N GLY A 156 30.69 -5.62 23.70
CA GLY A 156 29.47 -6.10 24.33
C GLY A 156 29.01 -7.46 23.81
N GLN A 157 28.03 -8.06 24.51
CA GLN A 157 27.46 -9.33 24.10
C GLN A 157 26.45 -9.14 22.97
N LEU A 158 26.87 -9.42 21.73
CA LEU A 158 26.02 -9.31 20.53
C LEU A 158 24.71 -10.10 20.65
N LYS A 159 24.76 -11.30 21.26
CA LYS A 159 23.58 -12.15 21.48
C LYS A 159 22.50 -11.41 22.28
N THR A 160 22.87 -10.74 23.37
CA THR A 160 21.93 -10.02 24.24
C THR A 160 21.29 -8.85 23.50
N TYR A 161 22.07 -8.09 22.73
CA TYR A 161 21.55 -7.02 21.88
C TYR A 161 20.55 -7.55 20.85
N LEU A 162 20.92 -8.58 20.09
CA LEU A 162 20.10 -9.17 19.05
C LEU A 162 18.78 -9.72 19.62
N SER A 163 18.84 -10.46 20.73
CA SER A 163 17.64 -10.97 21.41
C SER A 163 16.72 -9.85 21.89
N GLY A 164 17.27 -8.85 22.58
CA GLY A 164 16.48 -7.72 23.08
C GLY A 164 15.81 -6.93 21.96
N ARG A 165 16.54 -6.68 20.86
CA ARG A 165 16.01 -5.92 19.72
C ARG A 165 15.00 -6.73 18.89
N ALA A 166 15.22 -8.03 18.73
CA ALA A 166 14.26 -8.93 18.09
C ALA A 166 12.94 -9.02 18.88
N GLU A 167 13.02 -9.15 20.20
CA GLU A 167 11.83 -9.14 21.06
C GLU A 167 11.09 -7.79 21.01
N HIS A 168 11.84 -6.68 20.97
CA HIS A 168 11.27 -5.35 20.81
C HIS A 168 10.47 -5.22 19.51
N TYR A 169 11.06 -5.57 18.36
CA TYR A 169 10.36 -5.53 17.07
C TYR A 169 9.17 -6.49 17.00
N MET A 170 9.28 -7.67 17.62
CA MET A 170 8.17 -8.61 17.72
C MET A 170 7.01 -8.10 18.57
N ARG A 171 7.33 -7.43 19.67
CA ARG A 171 6.32 -6.81 20.53
C ARG A 171 5.63 -5.64 19.82
N GLU A 172 6.37 -4.84 19.07
CA GLU A 172 5.80 -3.77 18.24
C GLU A 172 4.88 -4.34 17.16
N ASN A 173 5.33 -5.33 16.39
CA ASN A 173 4.51 -6.00 15.37
C ASN A 173 3.23 -6.64 15.95
N ARG A 174 3.32 -7.27 17.14
CA ARG A 174 2.13 -7.80 17.83
C ARG A 174 1.14 -6.72 18.26
N ARG A 175 1.63 -5.53 18.64
CA ARG A 175 0.76 -4.39 18.95
C ARG A 175 0.06 -3.89 17.70
N GLU A 176 0.80 -3.66 16.62
CA GLU A 176 0.23 -3.24 15.33
C GLU A 176 -0.85 -4.23 14.84
N GLN A 177 -0.59 -5.54 14.92
CA GLN A 177 -1.59 -6.57 14.58
C GLN A 177 -2.82 -6.52 15.50
N LYS A 178 -2.62 -6.28 16.80
CA LYS A 178 -3.73 -6.15 17.74
C LYS A 178 -4.58 -4.93 17.43
N ASP A 179 -3.96 -3.79 17.12
CA ASP A 179 -4.67 -2.55 16.77
C ASP A 179 -5.50 -2.71 15.48
N ILE A 180 -5.01 -3.49 14.52
CA ILE A 180 -5.76 -3.87 13.32
C ILE A 180 -6.98 -4.73 13.69
N ILE A 181 -6.82 -5.73 14.54
CA ILE A 181 -7.94 -6.60 14.99
C ILE A 181 -8.98 -5.77 15.76
N GLU A 182 -8.54 -4.86 16.63
CA GLU A 182 -9.43 -3.96 17.36
C GLU A 182 -10.22 -3.05 16.41
N SER A 183 -9.55 -2.49 15.40
CA SER A 183 -10.20 -1.70 14.35
C SER A 183 -11.24 -2.52 13.56
N LEU A 184 -10.92 -3.79 13.23
CA LEU A 184 -11.88 -4.70 12.61
C LEU A 184 -13.06 -5.04 13.53
N GLY A 185 -12.82 -5.12 14.84
CA GLY A 185 -13.86 -5.31 15.85
C GLY A 185 -14.86 -4.15 15.89
N VAL A 186 -14.36 -2.90 15.93
CA VAL A 186 -15.20 -1.69 15.87
C VAL A 186 -15.99 -1.63 14.56
N LEU A 187 -15.37 -1.99 13.43
CA LEU A 187 -16.07 -2.09 12.15
C LEU A 187 -17.18 -3.14 12.18
N ALA A 188 -16.93 -4.31 12.75
CA ALA A 188 -17.93 -5.38 12.88
C ALA A 188 -19.10 -4.98 13.78
N GLU A 189 -18.85 -4.30 14.90
CA GLU A 189 -19.89 -3.75 15.77
C GLU A 189 -20.76 -2.74 15.00
N SER A 190 -20.11 -1.79 14.31
CA SER A 190 -20.84 -0.81 13.49
C SER A 190 -21.64 -1.45 12.36
N TYR A 191 -21.15 -2.54 11.77
CA TYR A 191 -21.84 -3.28 10.70
C TYR A 191 -23.13 -3.91 11.19
N ILE A 192 -23.17 -4.48 12.40
CA ILE A 192 -24.40 -5.05 12.96
C ILE A 192 -25.45 -3.95 13.18
N VAL A 193 -25.04 -2.78 13.67
CA VAL A 193 -25.96 -1.65 13.94
C VAL A 193 -26.44 -0.98 12.66
N VAL A 194 -25.53 -0.54 11.79
CA VAL A 194 -25.84 0.25 10.59
C VAL A 194 -26.16 -0.63 9.39
N GLY A 195 -25.43 -1.74 9.23
CA GLY A 195 -25.59 -2.65 8.10
C GLY A 195 -26.81 -3.57 8.21
N VAL A 196 -27.16 -4.00 9.41
CA VAL A 196 -28.21 -5.01 9.63
C VAL A 196 -29.41 -4.45 10.39
N ALA A 197 -29.21 -3.89 11.58
CA ALA A 197 -30.31 -3.47 12.45
C ALA A 197 -31.11 -2.28 11.90
N MET A 198 -30.42 -1.24 11.41
CA MET A 198 -31.08 -0.03 10.87
C MET A 198 -31.96 -0.33 9.63
N PRO A 199 -31.50 -1.10 8.61
CA PRO A 199 -32.36 -1.47 7.50
C PRO A 199 -33.51 -2.39 7.92
N LEU A 200 -33.27 -3.33 8.84
CA LEU A 200 -34.33 -4.20 9.35
C LEU A 200 -35.43 -3.38 10.05
N PHE A 201 -35.06 -2.43 10.90
CA PHE A 201 -36.01 -1.52 11.55
C PHE A 201 -36.81 -0.72 10.53
N LEU A 202 -36.15 -0.18 9.50
CA LEU A 202 -36.80 0.56 8.42
C LEU A 202 -37.81 -0.32 7.65
N ILE A 203 -37.43 -1.57 7.34
CA ILE A 203 -38.31 -2.53 6.67
C ILE A 203 -39.54 -2.84 7.53
N ILE A 204 -39.37 -3.12 8.82
CA ILE A 204 -40.48 -3.40 9.74
C ILE A 204 -41.43 -2.20 9.81
N MET A 205 -40.90 -0.99 9.95
CA MET A 205 -41.71 0.23 10.00
C MET A 205 -42.51 0.44 8.70
N LEU A 206 -41.89 0.24 7.54
CA LEU A 206 -42.57 0.34 6.24
C LEU A 206 -43.70 -0.68 6.09
N VAL A 207 -43.50 -1.92 6.55
CA VAL A 207 -44.52 -2.97 6.53
C VAL A 207 -45.71 -2.58 7.42
N VAL A 208 -45.46 -2.12 8.64
CA VAL A 208 -46.52 -1.70 9.58
C VAL A 208 -47.30 -0.50 9.04
N MET A 209 -46.61 0.53 8.52
CA MET A 209 -47.27 1.70 7.92
C MET A 209 -48.11 1.32 6.70
N SER A 210 -47.64 0.37 5.88
CA SER A 210 -48.41 -0.13 4.74
C SER A 210 -49.71 -0.82 5.16
N TRP A 211 -49.72 -1.46 6.32
CA TRP A 211 -50.89 -2.14 6.88
C TRP A 211 -51.88 -1.17 7.54
N VAL A 212 -51.38 -0.21 8.32
CA VAL A 212 -52.20 0.73 9.11
C VAL A 212 -52.69 1.93 8.29
N GLY A 213 -51.83 2.46 7.40
CA GLY A 213 -52.06 3.74 6.74
C GLY A 213 -52.74 3.67 5.37
N GLY A 214 -53.02 2.48 4.82
CA GLY A 214 -53.73 2.30 3.54
C GLY A 214 -52.99 2.80 2.27
N MET A 215 -51.81 3.43 2.40
CA MET A 215 -50.99 3.96 1.30
C MET A 215 -50.04 2.91 0.71
N ALA A 216 -50.60 1.75 0.32
CA ALA A 216 -49.83 0.58 -0.11
C ALA A 216 -48.88 0.82 -1.30
N ALA A 217 -49.21 1.76 -2.20
CA ALA A 217 -48.37 2.05 -3.37
C ALA A 217 -47.08 2.83 -3.01
N LEU A 218 -47.17 3.81 -2.10
CA LEU A 218 -46.00 4.62 -1.69
C LEU A 218 -45.06 3.80 -0.79
N SER A 219 -45.62 2.98 0.11
CA SER A 219 -44.84 2.04 0.94
C SER A 219 -44.14 0.96 0.10
N SER A 220 -44.79 0.48 -0.98
CA SER A 220 -44.20 -0.51 -1.89
C SER A 220 -43.01 0.05 -2.67
N ILE A 221 -43.12 1.27 -3.21
CA ILE A 221 -41.99 1.93 -3.89
C ILE A 221 -40.81 2.14 -2.93
N MET A 222 -41.07 2.62 -1.70
CA MET A 222 -40.02 2.86 -0.71
C MET A 222 -39.35 1.55 -0.27
N PHE A 223 -40.12 0.47 -0.10
CA PHE A 223 -39.58 -0.85 0.19
C PHE A 223 -38.65 -1.35 -0.92
N ILE A 224 -39.07 -1.26 -2.19
CA ILE A 224 -38.25 -1.65 -3.34
C ILE A 224 -36.95 -0.84 -3.37
N LEU A 225 -37.02 0.48 -3.13
CA LEU A 225 -35.84 1.33 -3.08
C LEU A 225 -34.89 0.94 -1.95
N VAL A 226 -35.39 0.65 -0.75
CA VAL A 226 -34.53 0.25 0.38
C VAL A 226 -33.83 -1.08 0.09
N VAL A 227 -34.56 -2.06 -0.44
CA VAL A 227 -34.02 -3.41 -0.69
C VAL A 227 -33.06 -3.44 -1.88
N PHE A 228 -33.39 -2.76 -2.98
CA PHE A 228 -32.59 -2.81 -4.22
C PHE A 228 -31.52 -1.72 -4.31
N LEU A 229 -31.65 -0.60 -3.58
CA LEU A 229 -30.69 0.50 -3.64
C LEU A 229 -29.91 0.64 -2.33
N VAL A 230 -30.61 0.83 -1.20
CA VAL A 230 -29.95 1.18 0.07
C VAL A 230 -29.13 0.02 0.61
N LEU A 231 -29.70 -1.19 0.66
CA LEU A 231 -29.00 -2.37 1.18
C LEU A 231 -27.71 -2.70 0.40
N PRO A 232 -27.72 -2.80 -0.95
CA PRO A 232 -26.51 -3.06 -1.71
C PRO A 232 -25.44 -1.99 -1.52
N ILE A 233 -25.82 -0.71 -1.47
CA ILE A 233 -24.87 0.39 -1.24
C ILE A 233 -24.17 0.24 0.11
N ILE A 234 -24.92 -0.06 1.17
CA ILE A 234 -24.35 -0.25 2.51
C ILE A 234 -23.39 -1.44 2.52
N HIS A 235 -23.78 -2.58 1.92
CA HIS A 235 -22.94 -3.78 1.90
C HIS A 235 -21.67 -3.59 1.07
N VAL A 236 -21.76 -2.95 -0.10
CA VAL A 236 -20.60 -2.61 -0.94
C VAL A 236 -19.69 -1.62 -0.23
N GLY A 237 -20.26 -0.62 0.44
CA GLY A 237 -19.51 0.35 1.24
C GLY A 237 -18.69 -0.33 2.34
N TYR A 238 -19.33 -1.19 3.13
CA TYR A 238 -18.65 -1.94 4.19
C TYR A 238 -17.60 -2.92 3.65
N ALA A 239 -17.89 -3.63 2.57
CA ALA A 239 -16.91 -4.51 1.91
C ALA A 239 -15.67 -3.73 1.46
N GLY A 240 -15.85 -2.52 0.90
CA GLY A 240 -14.77 -1.64 0.51
C GLY A 240 -13.91 -1.18 1.69
N ILE A 241 -14.54 -0.77 2.80
CA ILE A 241 -13.83 -0.33 4.01
C ILE A 241 -13.00 -1.49 4.60
N ILE A 242 -13.59 -2.68 4.74
CA ILE A 242 -12.89 -3.86 5.27
C ILE A 242 -11.68 -4.21 4.39
N TYR A 243 -11.84 -4.14 3.08
CA TYR A 243 -10.75 -4.40 2.13
C TYR A 243 -9.59 -3.39 2.25
N MET A 244 -9.88 -2.13 2.60
CA MET A 244 -8.85 -1.11 2.82
C MET A 244 -8.11 -1.27 4.15
N VAL A 245 -8.83 -1.70 5.20
CA VAL A 245 -8.28 -1.83 6.55
C VAL A 245 -7.49 -3.13 6.73
N THR A 246 -7.85 -4.18 6.00
CA THR A 246 -7.13 -5.46 6.05
C THR A 246 -5.79 -5.34 5.33
N PRO A 247 -4.65 -5.41 6.04
CA PRO A 247 -3.36 -5.41 5.37
C PRO A 247 -3.20 -6.69 4.55
N LYS A 248 -2.74 -6.54 3.32
CA LYS A 248 -2.29 -7.66 2.49
C LYS A 248 -0.93 -8.10 3.00
N VAL A 249 -0.91 -9.24 3.69
CA VAL A 249 0.30 -10.02 3.94
C VAL A 249 0.67 -10.84 2.71
#